data_AF-A0A060C7S2-F1
#
_entry.id   AF-A0A060C7S2-F1
#
_cell.length_a   1.000
_cell.length_b   1.000
_cell.length_c   1.000
_cell.angle_alpha   90.00
_cell.angle_beta   90.00
_cell.angle_gamma   90.00
#
_symmetry.space_group_name_H-M   'P 1'
#
loop_
_entity.id
_entity.type
_entity.pdbx_description
1 polymer ?
#
loop_
_entity_poly.entity_id
_entity_poly.type
_entity_poly.pdbx_seq_one_letter_code
_entity_poly.pdbx_strand_id
1 'polypeptide(L)'
;MGYAVLHVVPGKKAFQSDLQAHGLTLENANLRLTVDPDNGCITSLYDKKNHFETIAKGGCGNQLQAFKNKPAQYDAWNINPDAFKHPMPIDEVDSVKLVQRNGLRDIIEIKRHWQGSTFTQDISLDNGADHAVVSNQVEWHEKHIFLKVAFPLAASAPQATFEIPYGSIQ
;
A
#
# COMPACT_ATOMS: atom_id res chain seq x y z
N MET A 1 -22.25 0.93 -13.92
CA MET A 1 -22.13 2.41 -13.88
C MET A 1 -23.27 2.97 -13.05
N GLY A 2 -22.96 3.84 -12.10
CA GLY A 2 -23.93 4.58 -11.30
C GLY A 2 -23.49 6.03 -11.19
N TYR A 3 -24.41 6.92 -10.81
CA TYR A 3 -24.08 8.29 -10.46
C TYR A 3 -24.53 8.56 -9.03
N ALA A 4 -23.79 9.42 -8.35
CA ALA A 4 -24.21 10.00 -7.07
C ALA A 4 -24.39 11.51 -7.30
N VAL A 5 -25.55 12.05 -6.92
CA VAL A 5 -25.77 13.50 -6.89
C VAL A 5 -25.51 13.97 -5.47
N LEU A 6 -24.51 14.84 -5.32
CA LEU A 6 -24.19 15.48 -4.05
C LEU A 6 -24.63 16.95 -4.12
N HIS A 7 -25.46 17.37 -3.18
CA HIS A 7 -25.84 18.78 -3.03
C HIS A 7 -25.03 19.41 -1.91
N VAL A 8 -24.14 20.34 -2.28
CA VAL A 8 -23.42 21.16 -1.31
C VAL A 8 -24.33 22.32 -0.90
N VAL A 9 -24.70 22.36 0.38
CA VAL A 9 -25.55 23.41 0.95
C VAL A 9 -24.82 24.13 2.08
N PRO A 10 -25.05 25.45 2.29
CA PRO A 10 -24.53 26.15 3.45
C PRO A 10 -25.09 25.54 4.74
N GLY A 11 -24.22 25.13 5.67
CA GLY A 11 -24.65 24.56 6.94
C GLY A 11 -23.49 24.31 7.90
N LYS A 12 -23.81 24.22 9.21
CA LYS A 12 -22.86 23.86 10.27
C LYS A 12 -23.01 22.41 10.75
N LYS A 13 -23.74 21.58 10.00
CA LYS A 13 -24.00 20.19 10.42
C LYS A 13 -22.67 19.44 10.37
N ALA A 14 -22.19 19.01 11.54
CA ALA A 14 -20.95 18.24 11.62
C ALA A 14 -21.09 16.95 10.82
N PHE A 15 -20.08 16.66 10.00
CA PHE A 15 -19.96 15.36 9.35
C PHE A 15 -19.70 14.31 10.43
N GLN A 16 -20.53 13.26 10.48
CA GLN A 16 -20.27 12.12 11.34
C GLN A 16 -19.39 11.14 10.57
N SER A 17 -18.18 10.97 11.09
CA SER A 17 -17.19 10.06 10.55
C SER A 17 -16.92 8.94 11.55
N ASP A 18 -16.77 7.70 11.05
CA ASP A 18 -16.21 6.59 11.80
C ASP A 18 -14.67 6.53 11.69
N LEU A 19 -14.09 7.28 10.76
CA LEU A 19 -12.67 7.35 10.49
C LEU A 19 -11.97 8.23 11.52
N GLN A 20 -10.94 7.65 12.13
CA GLN A 20 -10.09 8.31 13.11
C GLN A 20 -8.62 8.05 12.77
N ALA A 21 -7.79 9.06 13.03
CA ALA A 21 -6.34 8.95 12.96
C ALA A 21 -5.73 9.21 14.33
N HIS A 22 -4.83 8.32 14.76
CA HIS A 22 -4.02 8.47 15.96
C HIS A 22 -2.54 8.20 15.63
N GLY A 23 -1.74 9.26 15.58
CA GLY A 23 -0.37 9.18 15.06
C GLY A 23 -0.37 8.68 13.62
N LEU A 24 0.27 7.53 13.37
CA LEU A 24 0.33 6.84 12.08
C LEU A 24 -0.58 5.60 12.02
N THR A 25 -1.65 5.61 12.82
CA THR A 25 -2.72 4.62 12.74
C THR A 25 -3.99 5.25 12.20
N LEU A 26 -4.57 4.64 11.17
CA LEU A 26 -5.87 4.99 10.58
C LEU A 26 -6.87 3.89 10.93
N GLU A 27 -8.04 4.24 11.42
CA GLU A 27 -9.07 3.27 11.82
C GLU A 27 -10.47 3.76 11.47
N ASN A 28 -11.29 2.87 10.89
CA ASN A 28 -12.73 3.08 10.70
C ASN A 28 -13.51 1.90 11.29
N ALA A 29 -14.80 1.72 10.95
CA ALA A 29 -15.59 0.60 11.45
C ALA A 29 -15.06 -0.78 11.01
N ASN A 30 -14.46 -0.90 9.83
CA ASN A 30 -14.07 -2.17 9.21
C ASN A 30 -12.58 -2.51 9.38
N LEU A 31 -11.70 -1.52 9.31
CA LEU A 31 -10.25 -1.71 9.27
C LEU A 31 -9.54 -0.87 10.32
N ARG A 32 -8.41 -1.38 10.80
CA ARG A 32 -7.37 -0.61 11.49
C ARG A 32 -6.02 -0.86 10.84
N LEU A 33 -5.38 0.20 10.35
CA LEU A 33 -4.10 0.19 9.65
C LEU A 33 -3.08 0.97 10.46
N THR A 34 -1.90 0.39 10.71
CA THR A 34 -0.79 1.06 11.41
C THR A 34 0.46 1.04 10.56
N VAL A 35 1.10 2.21 10.43
CA VAL A 35 2.36 2.40 9.71
C VAL A 35 3.48 2.66 10.71
N ASP A 36 4.61 2.00 10.50
CA ASP A 36 5.84 2.22 11.26
C ASP A 36 6.52 3.54 10.84
N PRO A 37 6.87 4.42 11.79
CA PRO A 37 7.45 5.73 11.49
C PRO A 37 8.88 5.66 10.93
N ASP A 38 9.63 4.60 11.24
CA ASP A 38 11.07 4.51 10.98
C ASP A 38 11.37 3.92 9.59
N ASN A 39 10.46 3.13 9.03
CA ASN A 39 10.64 2.47 7.72
C ASN A 39 9.42 2.58 6.78
N GLY A 40 8.29 3.09 7.28
CA GLY A 40 7.06 3.24 6.51
C GLY A 40 6.36 1.91 6.17
N CYS A 41 6.71 0.82 6.85
CA CYS A 41 6.04 -0.46 6.72
C CYS A 41 4.62 -0.39 7.28
N ILE A 42 3.66 -1.01 6.60
CA ILE A 42 2.37 -1.36 7.23
C ILE A 42 2.64 -2.56 8.15
N THR A 43 2.66 -2.32 9.46
CA THR A 43 2.93 -3.34 10.48
C THR A 43 1.67 -4.06 10.96
N SER A 44 0.51 -3.44 10.73
CA SER A 44 -0.80 -4.04 10.99
C SER A 44 -1.80 -3.53 9.95
N LEU A 45 -2.57 -4.46 9.40
CA LEU A 45 -3.79 -4.20 8.66
C LEU A 45 -4.84 -5.18 9.18
N TYR A 46 -5.54 -4.75 10.21
CA TYR A 46 -6.46 -5.55 10.96
C TYR A 46 -7.88 -5.42 10.40
N ASP A 47 -8.44 -6.56 9.98
CA ASP A 47 -9.85 -6.71 9.62
C ASP A 47 -10.69 -6.89 10.89
N LYS A 48 -11.48 -5.86 11.22
CA LYS A 48 -12.32 -5.83 12.42
C LYS A 48 -13.56 -6.71 12.28
N LYS A 49 -14.03 -6.96 11.07
CA LYS A 49 -15.22 -7.79 10.81
C LYS A 49 -14.91 -9.27 11.03
N ASN A 50 -13.75 -9.72 10.55
CA ASN A 50 -13.31 -11.11 10.68
C ASN A 50 -12.38 -11.34 11.88
N HIS A 51 -12.07 -10.28 12.64
CA HIS A 51 -11.13 -10.29 13.76
C HIS A 51 -9.74 -10.84 13.40
N PHE A 52 -9.23 -10.46 12.23
CA PHE A 52 -8.04 -11.06 11.62
C PHE A 52 -6.96 -10.03 11.31
N GLU A 53 -5.72 -10.32 11.72
CA GLU A 53 -4.55 -9.54 11.31
C GLU A 53 -4.06 -10.06 9.96
N THR A 54 -4.03 -9.21 8.93
CA THR A 54 -3.70 -9.64 7.57
C THR A 54 -2.21 -9.66 7.28
N ILE A 55 -1.41 -8.87 8.01
CA ILE A 55 0.05 -8.82 7.84
C ILE A 55 0.71 -9.88 8.73
N ALA A 56 1.66 -10.63 8.16
CA ALA A 56 2.42 -11.63 8.89
C ALA A 56 3.14 -10.99 10.08
N LYS A 57 3.25 -11.72 11.20
CA LYS A 57 3.94 -11.22 12.40
C LYS A 57 5.39 -10.83 12.08
N GLY A 58 5.75 -9.58 12.35
CA GLY A 58 7.08 -9.02 12.05
C GLY A 58 7.34 -8.75 10.55
N GLY A 59 6.31 -8.92 9.71
CA GLY A 59 6.38 -8.59 8.29
C GLY A 59 6.23 -7.10 8.03
N CYS A 60 6.83 -6.64 6.94
CA CYS A 60 6.68 -5.29 6.42
C CYS A 60 5.67 -5.30 5.26
N GLY A 61 4.43 -4.86 5.50
CA GLY A 61 3.48 -4.60 4.42
C GLY A 61 3.84 -3.33 3.65
N ASN A 62 3.48 -3.27 2.36
CA ASN A 62 3.85 -2.18 1.46
C ASN A 62 5.37 -1.97 1.30
N GLN A 63 6.16 -3.03 1.45
CA GLN A 63 7.62 -2.93 1.31
C GLN A 63 8.01 -2.77 -0.15
N LEU A 64 8.69 -1.68 -0.50
CA LEU A 64 9.33 -1.54 -1.80
C LEU A 64 10.58 -2.42 -1.88
N GLN A 65 10.65 -3.25 -2.91
CA GLN A 65 11.75 -4.19 -3.13
C GLN A 65 12.30 -4.00 -4.55
N ALA A 66 13.57 -3.66 -4.65
CA ALA A 66 14.29 -3.58 -5.90
C ALA A 66 14.98 -4.90 -6.22
N PHE A 67 15.04 -5.24 -7.51
CA PHE A 67 15.65 -6.47 -7.98
C PHE A 67 16.48 -6.19 -9.22
N LYS A 68 17.67 -6.79 -9.27
CA LYS A 68 18.53 -6.71 -10.45
C LYS A 68 17.94 -7.54 -11.59
N ASN A 69 17.73 -6.91 -12.74
CA ASN A 69 17.17 -7.55 -13.92
C ASN A 69 18.07 -7.36 -15.14
N LYS A 70 18.90 -8.37 -15.38
CA LYS A 70 19.78 -8.47 -16.55
C LYS A 70 19.62 -9.86 -17.16
N PRO A 71 18.55 -10.12 -17.92
CA PRO A 71 18.40 -11.39 -18.60
C PRO A 71 19.50 -11.57 -19.65
N ALA A 72 19.84 -12.82 -19.96
CA ALA A 72 20.92 -13.10 -20.92
C ALA A 72 20.56 -12.65 -22.35
N GLN A 73 19.26 -12.68 -22.69
CA GLN A 73 18.73 -12.27 -24.00
C GLN A 73 17.35 -11.63 -23.83
N TYR A 74 17.06 -10.64 -24.68
CA TYR A 74 15.77 -9.95 -24.79
C TYR A 74 15.35 -9.27 -23.48
N ASP A 75 16.08 -8.24 -23.09
CA ASP A 75 15.89 -7.46 -21.86
C ASP A 75 14.49 -6.85 -21.68
N ALA A 76 13.82 -6.48 -22.77
CA ALA A 76 12.45 -5.98 -22.74
C ALA A 76 11.37 -7.06 -22.65
N TRP A 77 11.70 -8.33 -22.92
CA TRP A 77 10.72 -9.44 -22.97
C TRP A 77 10.86 -10.41 -21.80
N ASN A 78 12.06 -10.56 -21.26
CA ASN A 78 12.38 -11.59 -20.29
C ASN A 78 12.72 -11.00 -18.92
N ILE A 79 12.28 -11.69 -17.87
CA ILE A 79 12.78 -11.53 -16.51
C ILE A 79 13.28 -12.91 -16.07
N ASN A 80 14.55 -13.00 -15.67
CA ASN A 80 15.11 -14.26 -15.21
C ASN A 80 14.46 -14.67 -13.87
N PRO A 81 14.07 -15.94 -13.66
CA PRO A 81 13.55 -16.39 -12.36
C PRO A 81 14.49 -16.12 -11.19
N ASP A 82 15.81 -16.20 -11.43
CA ASP A 82 16.83 -15.92 -10.42
C ASP A 82 16.88 -14.46 -9.99
N ALA A 83 16.29 -13.54 -10.76
CA ALA A 83 16.23 -12.11 -10.42
C ALA A 83 15.52 -11.88 -9.08
N PHE A 84 14.59 -12.76 -8.69
CA PHE A 84 13.82 -12.64 -7.46
C PHE A 84 14.53 -13.20 -6.21
N LYS A 85 15.68 -13.87 -6.35
CA LYS A 85 16.38 -14.51 -5.22
C LYS A 85 17.02 -13.53 -4.24
N HIS A 86 17.32 -12.32 -4.71
CA HIS A 86 18.06 -11.31 -3.94
C HIS A 86 17.31 -9.97 -3.98
N PRO A 87 16.20 -9.85 -3.23
CA PRO A 87 15.55 -8.55 -3.06
C PRO A 87 16.51 -7.57 -2.37
N MET A 88 16.45 -6.32 -2.80
CA MET A 88 17.06 -5.18 -2.12
C MET A 88 15.91 -4.34 -1.55
N PRO A 89 15.56 -4.53 -0.26
CA PRO A 89 14.54 -3.70 0.38
C PRO A 89 14.91 -2.22 0.36
N ILE A 90 13.90 -1.37 0.17
CA ILE A 90 14.01 0.09 0.25
C ILE A 90 13.28 0.53 1.52
N ASP A 91 13.92 0.28 2.66
CA ASP A 91 13.34 0.54 3.99
C ASP A 91 13.71 1.92 4.54
N GLU A 92 14.77 2.55 4.01
CA GLU A 92 15.14 3.92 4.40
C GLU A 92 14.07 4.91 3.92
N VAL A 93 13.60 5.75 4.85
CA VAL A 93 12.58 6.77 4.60
C VAL A 93 13.15 8.17 4.84
N ASP A 94 12.74 9.11 3.99
CA ASP A 94 12.96 10.53 4.20
C ASP A 94 11.96 11.10 5.20
N SER A 95 10.71 10.62 5.12
CA SER A 95 9.66 10.99 6.06
C SER A 95 8.46 10.05 5.99
N VAL A 96 7.80 9.84 7.14
CA VAL A 96 6.48 9.23 7.27
C VAL A 96 5.59 10.22 8.02
N LYS A 97 4.50 10.71 7.40
CA LYS A 97 3.68 11.79 7.98
C LYS A 97 2.19 11.58 7.71
N LEU A 98 1.36 11.84 8.71
CA LEU A 98 -0.07 12.05 8.49
C LEU A 98 -0.27 13.42 7.82
N VAL A 99 -0.58 13.43 6.52
CA VAL A 99 -0.71 14.66 5.72
C VAL A 99 -2.15 15.11 5.54
N GLN A 100 -3.12 14.21 5.73
CA GLN A 100 -4.54 14.53 5.66
C GLN A 100 -5.29 13.87 6.82
N ARG A 101 -6.06 14.70 7.55
CA ARG A 101 -6.95 14.27 8.63
C ARG A 101 -8.25 15.07 8.58
N ASN A 102 -9.21 14.60 7.80
CA ASN A 102 -10.50 15.29 7.61
C ASN A 102 -11.72 14.40 7.90
N GLY A 103 -11.50 13.12 8.24
CA GLY A 103 -12.56 12.18 8.58
C GLY A 103 -13.32 11.63 7.37
N LEU A 104 -13.17 12.17 6.16
CA LEU A 104 -13.69 11.55 4.94
C LEU A 104 -12.66 10.57 4.36
N ARG A 105 -11.41 11.02 4.29
CA ARG A 105 -10.24 10.28 3.85
C ARG A 105 -9.06 10.81 4.64
N ASP A 106 -8.36 9.91 5.33
CA ASP A 106 -7.13 10.26 6.04
C ASP A 106 -5.95 9.59 5.31
N ILE A 107 -4.81 10.27 5.26
CA ILE A 107 -3.68 9.90 4.40
C ILE A 107 -2.37 10.01 5.17
N ILE A 108 -1.61 8.91 5.14
CA ILE A 108 -0.20 8.87 5.56
C ILE A 108 0.67 8.89 4.30
N GLU A 109 1.47 9.93 4.16
CA GLU A 109 2.47 10.08 3.10
C GLU A 109 3.81 9.49 3.56
N ILE A 110 4.44 8.72 2.69
CA ILE A 110 5.80 8.23 2.88
C ILE A 110 6.66 8.69 1.71
N LYS A 111 7.80 9.31 2.03
CA LYS A 111 8.79 9.75 1.05
C LYS A 111 10.08 8.96 1.22
N ARG A 112 10.67 8.56 0.10
CA ARG A 112 11.93 7.83 0.03
C ARG A 112 12.79 8.31 -1.13
N HIS A 113 14.09 8.13 -0.98
CA HIS A 113 15.04 8.12 -2.07
C HIS A 113 15.78 6.78 -2.08
N TRP A 114 16.12 6.30 -3.27
CA TRP A 114 16.95 5.12 -3.42
C TRP A 114 17.74 5.23 -4.71
N GLN A 115 19.07 5.21 -4.59
CA GLN A 115 19.98 5.52 -5.69
C GLN A 115 19.63 6.87 -6.35
N GLY A 116 19.29 6.88 -7.64
CA GLY A 116 18.92 8.08 -8.37
C GLY A 116 17.42 8.36 -8.38
N SER A 117 16.60 7.52 -7.76
CA SER A 117 15.13 7.55 -7.85
C SER A 117 14.48 8.06 -6.58
N THR A 118 13.26 8.61 -6.73
CA THR A 118 12.45 9.09 -5.60
C THR A 118 11.04 8.51 -5.63
N PHE A 119 10.46 8.36 -4.44
CA PHE A 119 9.18 7.70 -4.24
C PHE A 119 8.33 8.54 -3.29
N THR A 120 7.07 8.76 -3.66
CA THR A 120 6.03 9.25 -2.75
C THR A 120 4.90 8.23 -2.74
N GLN A 121 4.64 7.62 -1.59
CA GLN A 121 3.55 6.70 -1.38
C GLN A 121 2.51 7.32 -0.46
N ASP A 122 1.26 7.35 -0.89
CA ASP A 122 0.14 7.78 -0.05
C ASP A 122 -0.68 6.55 0.35
N ILE A 123 -0.71 6.26 1.64
CA ILE A 123 -1.57 5.22 2.21
C ILE A 123 -2.82 5.92 2.75
N SER A 124 -3.98 5.62 2.15
CA SER A 124 -5.25 6.24 2.51
C SER A 124 -6.29 5.24 2.98
N LEU A 125 -7.08 5.65 3.98
CA LEU A 125 -8.29 4.95 4.42
C LEU A 125 -9.48 5.92 4.34
N ASP A 126 -10.58 5.43 3.77
CA ASP A 126 -11.83 6.18 3.64
C ASP A 126 -12.80 5.82 4.76
N ASN A 127 -13.67 6.78 5.10
CA ASN A 127 -14.79 6.56 6.02
C ASN A 127 -15.68 5.40 5.55
N GLY A 128 -15.88 4.41 6.41
CA GLY A 128 -16.66 3.20 6.13
C GLY A 128 -16.09 2.25 5.07
N ALA A 129 -14.89 2.47 4.52
CA ALA A 129 -14.27 1.56 3.57
C ALA A 129 -13.77 0.26 4.22
N ASP A 130 -13.77 -0.82 3.46
CA ASP A 130 -13.27 -2.15 3.84
C ASP A 130 -11.90 -2.49 3.20
N HIS A 131 -11.26 -1.50 2.58
CA HIS A 131 -9.95 -1.59 1.97
C HIS A 131 -9.15 -0.31 2.24
N ALA A 132 -7.83 -0.46 2.24
CA ALA A 132 -6.89 0.67 2.18
C ALA A 132 -6.36 0.82 0.75
N VAL A 133 -6.03 2.05 0.37
CA VAL A 133 -5.45 2.34 -0.95
C VAL A 133 -4.02 2.83 -0.77
N VAL A 134 -3.10 2.27 -1.56
CA VAL A 134 -1.72 2.78 -1.65
C VAL A 134 -1.51 3.37 -3.05
N SER A 135 -1.39 4.69 -3.12
CA SER A 135 -1.01 5.39 -4.34
C SER A 135 0.51 5.54 -4.40
N ASN A 136 1.10 5.30 -5.56
CA ASN A 136 2.55 5.37 -5.77
C ASN A 136 2.87 6.38 -6.85
N GLN A 137 3.65 7.40 -6.50
CA GLN A 137 4.31 8.28 -7.46
C GLN A 137 5.81 8.00 -7.41
N VAL A 138 6.37 7.64 -8.56
CA VAL A 138 7.77 7.22 -8.65
C VAL A 138 8.44 7.96 -9.80
N GLU A 139 9.46 8.74 -9.47
CA GLU A 139 10.40 9.26 -10.46
C GLU A 139 11.55 8.26 -10.57
N TRP A 140 11.55 7.49 -11.67
CA TRP A 140 12.37 6.29 -11.82
C TRP A 140 13.54 6.53 -12.77
N HIS A 141 14.75 6.44 -12.24
CA HIS A 141 15.99 6.66 -12.99
C HIS A 141 16.87 5.41 -13.10
N GLU A 142 16.44 4.27 -12.53
CA GLU A 142 17.28 3.08 -12.49
C GLU A 142 17.24 2.26 -13.79
N LYS A 143 18.39 1.67 -14.11
CA LYS A 143 18.58 0.83 -15.30
C LYS A 143 18.82 -0.61 -14.90
N HIS A 144 18.16 -1.55 -15.58
CA HIS A 144 18.28 -2.98 -15.29
C HIS A 144 17.89 -3.34 -13.84
N ILE A 145 16.95 -2.58 -13.29
CA ILE A 145 16.31 -2.82 -11.99
C ILE A 145 14.81 -2.86 -12.26
N PHE A 146 14.09 -3.81 -11.65
CA PHE A 146 12.63 -3.66 -11.52
C PHE A 146 12.27 -3.51 -10.05
N LEU A 147 11.15 -2.82 -9.82
CA LEU A 147 10.57 -2.55 -8.52
C LEU A 147 9.34 -3.45 -8.31
N LYS A 148 9.20 -4.01 -7.12
CA LYS A 148 7.94 -4.60 -6.63
C LYS A 148 7.56 -3.99 -5.29
N VAL A 149 6.29 -4.13 -4.97
CA VAL A 149 5.78 -3.94 -3.61
C VAL A 149 5.43 -5.31 -3.02
N ALA A 150 5.84 -5.57 -1.79
CA ALA A 150 5.59 -6.82 -1.09
C ALA A 150 4.62 -6.63 0.09
N PHE A 151 3.75 -7.62 0.26
CA PHE A 151 2.81 -7.73 1.37
C PHE A 151 2.92 -9.15 1.95
N PRO A 152 3.73 -9.39 2.98
CA PRO A 152 3.81 -10.69 3.64
C PRO A 152 2.52 -10.91 4.42
N LEU A 153 1.67 -11.83 3.95
CA LEU A 153 0.36 -12.08 4.53
C LEU A 153 0.42 -13.10 5.67
N ALA A 154 -0.41 -12.93 6.69
CA ALA A 154 -0.65 -13.91 7.75
C ALA A 154 -1.58 -15.06 7.32
N ALA A 155 -1.85 -15.19 6.03
CA ALA A 155 -2.70 -16.21 5.44
C ALA A 155 -1.86 -17.20 4.61
N SER A 156 -2.32 -18.45 4.53
CA SER A 156 -1.69 -19.49 3.72
C SER A 156 -2.77 -20.28 3.00
N ALA A 157 -2.53 -20.54 1.71
CA ALA A 157 -3.39 -21.35 0.87
C ALA A 157 -2.53 -22.09 -0.17
N PRO A 158 -2.94 -23.29 -0.64
CA PRO A 158 -2.21 -24.03 -1.66
C PRO A 158 -2.30 -23.38 -3.06
N GLN A 159 -3.25 -22.47 -3.25
CA GLN A 159 -3.55 -21.82 -4.53
C GLN A 159 -3.81 -20.33 -4.31
N ALA A 160 -3.59 -19.54 -5.35
CA ALA A 160 -3.92 -18.12 -5.41
C ALA A 160 -4.84 -17.88 -6.60
N THR A 161 -5.92 -17.13 -6.40
CA THR A 161 -6.86 -16.81 -7.48
C THR A 161 -6.51 -15.46 -8.10
N PHE A 162 -6.39 -15.42 -9.43
CA PHE A 162 -6.13 -14.20 -10.19
C PHE A 162 -7.29 -13.89 -11.13
N GLU A 163 -7.60 -12.62 -11.31
CA GLU A 163 -8.57 -12.16 -12.31
C GLU A 163 -7.95 -12.27 -13.70
N ILE A 164 -8.77 -12.70 -14.66
CA ILE A 164 -8.47 -12.76 -16.09
C ILE A 164 -9.69 -12.25 -16.86
N PRO A 165 -9.55 -11.86 -18.14
CA PRO A 165 -10.69 -11.40 -18.92
C PRO A 165 -11.86 -12.38 -18.84
N TYR A 166 -12.99 -11.90 -18.32
CA TYR A 166 -14.24 -12.66 -18.16
C TYR A 166 -14.16 -13.88 -17.22
N GLY A 167 -13.20 -13.94 -16.30
CA GLY A 167 -13.12 -15.05 -15.34
C GLY A 167 -12.02 -14.92 -14.29
N SER A 168 -11.65 -16.06 -13.71
CA SER A 168 -10.51 -16.19 -12.80
C SER A 168 -9.77 -17.50 -13.03
N ILE A 169 -8.50 -17.54 -12.63
CA ILE A 169 -7.64 -18.73 -12.66
C ILE A 169 -7.06 -18.99 -11.27
N GLN A 170 -6.83 -20.26 -10.94
CA GLN A 170 -6.28 -20.75 -9.67
C GLN A 170 -4.97 -21.51 -9.88
#